data_AF-A0AAQ4EQC5-F1
#
_entry.id   AF-A0AAQ4EQC5-F1
#
_cell.length_a   1.000
_cell.length_b   1.000
_cell.length_c   1.000
_cell.angle_alpha   90.00
_cell.angle_beta   90.00
_cell.angle_gamma   90.00
#
_symmetry.space_group_name_H-M   'P 1'
#
loop_
_entity.id
_entity.type
_entity.pdbx_description
1 polymer ?
#
loop_
_entity_poly.entity_id
_entity_poly.type
_entity_poly.pdbx_seq_one_letter_code
_entity_poly.pdbx_strand_id
1 'polypeptide(L)'
;MSAIQNALLRIRNLTWPQAAKCSATAAPKEPVKKGQIAKRYPTFVKLEADKTYSWCACGLSKKQPFCDGSHKGKEPLIGPVKFTVNETKKYLICRCKQTNNRPFCDLTHVKTFIPESMRTALKIKL
;
A
#
# COMPACT_ATOMS: atom_id res chain seq x y z
N MET A 1 -56.49 -19.51 -5.45
CA MET A 1 -55.41 -18.88 -4.67
C MET A 1 -54.24 -19.85 -4.67
N SER A 2 -53.29 -19.58 -5.56
CA SER A 2 -52.41 -20.58 -6.18
C SER A 2 -51.23 -20.92 -5.28
N ALA A 3 -50.97 -22.22 -5.12
CA ALA A 3 -49.83 -22.81 -4.40
C ALA A 3 -48.45 -22.29 -4.85
N ILE A 4 -48.40 -21.54 -5.96
CA ILE A 4 -47.20 -20.88 -6.50
C ILE A 4 -46.74 -19.70 -5.61
N GLN A 5 -47.65 -18.99 -4.93
CA GLN A 5 -47.25 -17.86 -4.05
C GLN A 5 -46.49 -18.33 -2.79
N ASN A 6 -46.72 -19.56 -2.32
CA ASN A 6 -46.07 -20.11 -1.14
C ASN A 6 -44.66 -20.69 -1.40
N ALA A 7 -44.30 -20.94 -2.66
CA ALA A 7 -42.95 -21.40 -3.02
C ALA A 7 -41.91 -20.25 -2.97
N LEU A 8 -42.31 -19.02 -3.32
CA LEU A 8 -41.42 -17.84 -3.32
C LEU A 8 -41.06 -17.34 -1.91
N LEU A 9 -41.90 -17.62 -0.91
CA LEU A 9 -41.63 -17.28 0.49
C LEU A 9 -40.60 -18.20 1.17
N ARG A 10 -40.33 -19.39 0.61
CA ARG A 10 -39.34 -20.33 1.17
C ARG A 10 -37.91 -20.14 0.65
N ILE A 11 -37.73 -19.45 -0.48
CA ILE A 11 -36.39 -19.12 -1.01
C ILE A 11 -35.80 -17.89 -0.27
N ARG A 12 -36.65 -17.04 0.32
CA ARG A 12 -36.23 -15.88 1.15
C ARG A 12 -35.70 -16.25 2.54
N ASN A 13 -35.91 -17.48 2.98
CA ASN A 13 -35.50 -17.99 4.30
C ASN A 13 -34.42 -19.07 4.22
N LEU A 14 -33.64 -19.11 3.14
CA LEU A 14 -32.33 -19.75 3.15
C LEU A 14 -31.39 -18.80 3.88
N THR A 15 -31.29 -18.99 5.19
CA THR A 15 -30.28 -18.36 6.02
C THR A 15 -28.92 -18.75 5.47
N TRP A 16 -28.30 -17.79 4.80
CA TRP A 16 -26.88 -17.86 4.46
C TRP A 16 -26.14 -18.11 5.79
N PRO A 17 -25.37 -19.19 5.95
CA PRO A 17 -24.55 -19.33 7.14
C PRO A 17 -23.64 -18.12 7.15
N GLN A 18 -23.78 -17.33 8.22
CA GLN A 18 -23.01 -16.12 8.52
C GLN A 18 -21.61 -16.32 7.96
N ALA A 19 -21.30 -15.58 6.88
CA ALA A 19 -20.01 -15.65 6.22
C ALA A 19 -18.95 -15.67 7.31
N ALA A 20 -18.19 -16.77 7.34
CA ALA A 20 -17.07 -16.95 8.25
C ALA A 20 -16.31 -15.63 8.31
N LYS A 21 -16.05 -15.17 9.53
CA LYS A 21 -15.38 -13.92 9.87
C LYS A 21 -14.05 -13.83 9.11
N CYS A 22 -14.10 -13.37 7.86
CA CYS A 22 -12.93 -12.91 7.16
C CYS A 22 -12.60 -11.59 7.83
N SER A 23 -11.61 -11.62 8.71
CA SER A 23 -11.06 -10.47 9.42
C SER A 23 -10.39 -9.54 8.41
N ALA A 24 -11.18 -8.88 7.57
CA ALA A 24 -10.75 -7.75 6.78
C ALA A 24 -10.47 -6.62 7.76
N THR A 25 -9.21 -6.53 8.20
CA THR A 25 -8.73 -5.33 8.88
C THR A 25 -8.93 -4.18 7.90
N ALA A 26 -9.85 -3.27 8.26
CA ALA A 26 -10.25 -2.16 7.43
C ALA A 26 -9.02 -1.36 6.97
N ALA A 27 -8.93 -1.10 5.67
CA ALA A 27 -7.94 -0.18 5.13
C ALA A 27 -8.04 1.18 5.86
N PRO A 28 -6.91 1.81 6.22
CA PRO A 28 -6.93 3.06 6.99
C PRO A 28 -7.65 4.16 6.22
N LYS A 29 -8.62 4.80 6.88
CA LYS A 29 -9.56 5.79 6.32
C LYS A 29 -9.01 7.23 6.26
N GLU A 30 -7.69 7.43 6.37
CA GLU A 30 -7.07 8.76 6.42
C GLU A 30 -6.06 8.98 5.26
N PRO A 31 -5.95 10.21 4.73
CA PRO A 31 -4.99 10.53 3.69
C PRO A 31 -3.57 10.35 4.22
N VAL A 32 -2.87 9.34 3.69
CA VAL A 32 -1.54 8.97 4.20
C VAL A 32 -0.52 10.06 3.88
N LYS A 33 -0.08 10.79 4.90
CA LYS A 33 0.94 11.86 4.78
C LYS A 33 2.18 11.34 4.05
N LYS A 34 2.58 11.99 2.95
CA LYS A 34 3.71 11.58 2.10
C LYS A 34 5.00 12.23 2.61
N GLY A 35 6.09 11.45 2.59
CA GLY A 35 7.42 11.93 3.00
C GLY A 35 8.16 12.63 1.86
N GLN A 36 9.37 13.09 2.15
CA GLN A 36 10.24 13.68 1.13
C GLN A 36 10.81 12.61 0.18
N ILE A 37 11.10 13.01 -1.06
CA ILE A 37 11.67 12.11 -2.06
C ILE A 37 13.14 11.84 -1.73
N ALA A 38 13.44 10.65 -1.22
CA ALA A 38 14.83 10.25 -0.94
C ALA A 38 15.59 9.89 -2.23
N LYS A 39 14.98 9.04 -3.08
CA LYS A 39 15.46 8.76 -4.44
C LYS A 39 14.27 8.55 -5.38
N ARG A 40 14.47 8.88 -6.66
CA ARG A 40 13.43 8.77 -7.71
C ARG A 40 13.31 7.39 -8.34
N TYR A 41 14.17 6.44 -8.00
CA TYR A 41 14.11 5.05 -8.45
C TYR A 41 13.94 4.09 -7.26
N PRO A 42 13.19 2.99 -7.43
CA PRO A 42 13.06 1.96 -6.40
C PRO A 42 14.36 1.15 -6.24
N THR A 43 14.39 0.25 -5.26
CA THR A 43 15.51 -0.69 -5.09
C THR A 43 14.98 -2.10 -4.90
N PHE A 44 15.68 -3.08 -5.47
CA PHE A 44 15.45 -4.48 -5.16
C PHE A 44 16.07 -4.81 -3.81
N VAL A 45 15.31 -5.44 -2.93
CA VAL A 45 15.79 -5.92 -1.64
C VAL A 45 15.37 -7.37 -1.49
N LYS A 46 16.32 -8.24 -1.13
CA LYS A 46 15.99 -9.61 -0.71
C LYS A 46 15.37 -9.53 0.69
N LEU A 47 14.10 -9.89 0.79
CA LEU A 47 13.40 -10.01 2.07
C LEU A 47 13.20 -11.49 2.38
N GLU A 48 13.25 -11.80 3.66
CA GLU A 48 13.04 -13.14 4.23
C GLU A 48 11.61 -13.26 4.74
N ALA A 49 11.01 -14.44 4.53
CA ALA A 49 9.69 -14.79 5.05
C ALA A 49 9.62 -14.60 6.58
N ASP A 50 8.47 -14.13 7.07
CA ASP A 50 8.13 -13.92 8.48
C ASP A 50 9.02 -12.95 9.27
N LYS A 51 9.99 -12.32 8.61
CA LYS A 51 10.83 -11.29 9.21
C LYS A 51 10.15 -9.94 9.13
N THR A 52 10.12 -9.23 10.26
CA THR A 52 9.58 -7.89 10.33
C THR A 52 10.62 -6.86 9.90
N TYR A 53 10.26 -6.04 8.92
CA TYR A 53 11.07 -4.93 8.42
C TYR A 53 10.41 -3.59 8.73
N SER A 54 11.22 -2.55 8.90
CA SER A 54 10.74 -1.18 9.12
C SER A 54 11.11 -0.30 7.94
N TRP A 55 10.15 -0.03 7.06
CA TRP A 55 10.35 0.83 5.90
C TRP A 55 10.32 2.31 6.30
N CYS A 56 11.27 3.09 5.79
CA CYS A 56 11.30 4.53 6.00
C CYS A 56 10.19 5.21 5.19
N ALA A 57 9.23 5.86 5.86
CA ALA A 57 8.19 6.63 5.18
C ALA A 57 8.50 8.14 5.10
N CYS A 58 9.33 8.67 5.99
CA CYS A 58 9.66 10.10 6.04
C CYS A 58 10.62 10.58 4.93
N GLY A 59 11.47 9.69 4.41
CA GLY A 59 12.50 9.99 3.40
C GLY A 59 13.85 10.47 3.96
N LEU A 60 13.96 10.71 5.27
CA LEU A 60 15.16 11.24 5.93
C LEU A 60 16.24 10.20 6.27
N SER A 61 15.91 8.91 6.24
CA SER A 61 16.85 7.86 6.63
C SER A 61 18.08 7.85 5.72
N LYS A 62 19.26 7.67 6.32
CA LYS A 62 20.53 7.44 5.63
C LYS A 62 20.67 5.98 5.16
N LYS A 63 19.95 5.06 5.82
CA LYS A 63 19.94 3.61 5.51
C LYS A 63 18.73 3.20 4.63
N GLN A 64 18.41 4.01 3.62
CA GLN A 64 17.30 3.71 2.70
C GLN A 64 17.46 2.30 2.08
N PRO A 65 16.37 1.52 1.97
CA PRO A 65 14.96 1.92 2.12
C PRO A 65 14.41 1.80 3.56
N PHE A 66 15.22 1.35 4.52
CA PHE A 66 14.79 1.08 5.88
C PHE A 66 14.91 2.30 6.79
N CYS A 67 14.18 2.28 7.90
CA CYS A 67 14.22 3.33 8.91
C CYS A 67 15.47 3.21 9.79
N ASP A 68 16.12 4.33 10.06
CA ASP A 68 17.27 4.46 10.96
C ASP A 68 16.98 5.35 12.18
N GLY A 69 15.73 5.78 12.36
CA GLY A 69 15.33 6.69 13.44
C GLY A 69 15.39 8.18 13.11
N SER A 70 15.91 8.59 11.95
CA SER A 70 16.04 10.01 11.56
C SER A 70 14.72 10.79 11.44
N HIS A 71 13.58 10.13 11.58
CA HIS A 71 12.26 10.77 11.61
C HIS A 71 11.91 11.43 12.94
N LYS A 72 12.61 11.07 14.03
CA LYS A 72 12.35 11.62 15.36
C LYS A 72 12.68 13.12 15.40
N GLY A 73 11.75 13.93 15.90
CA GLY A 73 11.93 15.38 16.04
C GLY A 73 11.99 16.15 14.72
N LYS A 74 11.49 15.56 13.62
CA LYS A 74 11.41 16.21 12.31
C LYS A 74 9.96 16.35 11.87
N GLU A 75 9.61 17.53 11.40
CA GLU A 75 8.34 17.77 10.74
C GLU A 75 8.48 17.54 9.23
N PRO A 76 7.50 16.89 8.58
CA PRO A 76 6.32 16.27 9.18
C PRO A 76 6.63 15.00 9.98
N LEU A 77 5.93 14.80 11.11
CA LEU A 77 6.02 13.59 11.93
C LEU A 77 5.46 12.37 11.17
N ILE A 78 6.35 11.68 10.44
CA ILE A 78 6.00 10.49 9.65
C ILE A 78 6.80 9.31 10.20
N GLY A 79 6.11 8.41 10.89
CA GLY A 79 6.68 7.17 11.43
C GLY A 79 6.99 6.13 10.34
N PRO A 80 7.87 5.15 10.63
CA PRO A 80 8.13 4.05 9.72
C PRO A 80 6.95 3.09 9.60
N VAL A 81 6.83 2.43 8.45
CA VAL A 81 5.83 1.39 8.22
C VAL A 81 6.47 0.03 8.49
N LYS A 82 5.95 -0.69 9.48
CA LYS A 82 6.35 -2.07 9.75
C LYS A 82 5.60 -3.01 8.82
N PHE A 83 6.29 -4.00 8.27
CA PHE A 83 5.68 -4.99 7.40
C PHE A 83 6.44 -6.31 7.47
N THR A 84 5.76 -7.39 7.11
CA THR A 84 6.29 -8.74 6.96
C THR A 84 6.01 -9.24 5.54
N VAL A 85 6.73 -10.26 5.11
CA VAL A 85 6.49 -10.94 3.82
C VAL A 85 6.32 -12.43 4.06
N ASN A 86 5.53 -13.10 3.23
CA ASN A 86 5.28 -14.54 3.37
C ASN A 86 6.35 -15.40 2.67
N GLU A 87 7.10 -14.83 1.73
CA GLU A 87 8.05 -15.56 0.90
C GLU A 87 9.41 -14.87 0.87
N THR A 88 10.48 -15.68 0.88
CA THR A 88 11.85 -15.17 0.76
C THR A 88 12.20 -14.91 -0.70
N LYS A 89 12.08 -13.65 -1.15
CA LYS A 89 12.40 -13.26 -2.53
C LYS A 89 12.88 -11.80 -2.63
N LYS A 90 13.27 -11.39 -3.83
CA LYS A 90 13.61 -9.99 -4.13
C LYS A 90 12.32 -9.20 -4.34
N TYR A 91 12.08 -8.21 -3.51
CA TYR A 91 10.96 -7.28 -3.62
C TYR A 91 11.43 -5.91 -4.09
N LEU A 92 10.56 -5.23 -4.84
CA LEU A 92 10.80 -3.87 -5.29
C LEU A 92 10.27 -2.87 -4.25
N ILE A 93 11.17 -2.22 -3.53
CA ILE A 93 10.83 -1.35 -2.40
C ILE A 93 10.90 0.13 -2.79
N CYS A 94 9.90 0.90 -2.35
CA CYS A 94 9.78 2.31 -2.67
C CYS A 94 10.84 3.17 -1.97
N ARG A 95 11.46 4.10 -2.73
CA ARG A 95 12.38 5.12 -2.20
C ARG A 95 11.91 6.55 -2.37
N CYS A 96 10.94 6.80 -3.26
CA CYS A 96 10.40 8.15 -3.48
C CYS A 96 9.40 8.60 -2.41
N LYS A 97 8.86 7.65 -1.63
CA LYS A 97 7.86 7.88 -0.56
C LYS A 97 6.52 8.43 -1.05
N GLN A 98 6.32 8.46 -2.37
CA GLN A 98 5.08 8.89 -3.00
C GLN A 98 4.12 7.74 -3.34
N THR A 99 4.56 6.50 -3.13
CA THR A 99 3.76 5.30 -3.43
C THR A 99 2.45 5.27 -2.65
N ASN A 100 1.40 4.80 -3.32
CA ASN A 100 0.12 4.51 -2.71
C ASN A 100 0.09 3.08 -2.12
N ASN A 101 1.01 2.21 -2.53
CA ASN A 101 1.13 0.82 -2.04
C ASN A 101 2.35 0.63 -1.13
N ARG A 102 2.37 1.34 0.01
CA ARG A 102 3.50 1.27 0.96
C ARG A 102 3.61 -0.15 1.53
N PRO A 103 4.82 -0.75 1.61
CA PRO A 103 6.16 -0.21 1.34
C PRO A 103 6.68 -0.47 -0.11
N PHE A 104 5.88 -1.15 -0.94
CA PHE A 104 6.26 -1.59 -2.27
C PHE A 104 6.23 -0.45 -3.28
N CYS A 105 6.86 -0.66 -4.43
CA CYS A 105 6.84 0.30 -5.52
C CYS A 105 5.65 0.04 -6.47
N ASP A 106 4.84 1.08 -6.71
CA ASP A 106 3.69 1.11 -7.61
C ASP A 106 3.93 1.99 -8.86
N LEU A 107 5.20 2.29 -9.15
CA LEU A 107 5.61 3.18 -10.25
C LEU A 107 5.14 4.64 -10.14
N THR A 108 4.53 5.06 -9.03
CA THR A 108 4.13 6.47 -8.81
C THR A 108 5.31 7.44 -8.91
N HIS A 109 6.54 6.96 -8.68
CA HIS A 109 7.75 7.76 -8.87
C HIS A 109 7.94 8.28 -10.30
N VAL A 110 7.37 7.63 -11.32
CA VAL A 110 7.47 8.10 -12.71
C VAL A 110 6.79 9.48 -12.87
N LYS A 111 5.64 9.68 -12.21
CA LYS A 111 4.95 10.98 -12.18
C LYS A 111 5.78 12.08 -11.50
N THR A 112 6.71 11.71 -10.62
CA THR A 112 7.64 12.65 -9.97
C THR A 112 8.84 13.03 -10.85
N PHE A 113 9.12 12.24 -11.88
CA PHE A 113 10.21 12.50 -12.83
C PHE A 113 9.71 13.24 -14.06
N ILE A 114 8.54 12.86 -14.58
CA ILE A 114 7.97 13.43 -15.80
C ILE A 114 6.86 14.42 -15.39
N PRO A 115 7.08 15.75 -15.55
CA PRO A 115 6.07 16.74 -15.23
C PRO A 115 4.82 16.53 -16.08
N GLU A 116 3.67 16.98 -15.58
CA GLU A 116 2.38 16.83 -16.26
C GLU A 116 2.41 17.36 -17.70
N SER A 117 3.02 18.53 -17.91
CA SER A 117 3.19 19.15 -19.23
C SER A 117 3.85 18.23 -20.25
N MET A 118 4.89 17.50 -19.83
CA MET A 118 5.62 16.59 -20.68
C MET A 118 4.84 15.28 -20.90
N ARG A 119 4.06 14.82 -19.90
CA ARG A 119 3.16 13.66 -20.06
C ARG A 119 2.05 13.94 -21.06
N THR A 120 1.43 15.12 -20.99
CA THR A 120 0.40 15.56 -21.94
C THR A 120 0.98 15.69 -23.35
N ALA A 121 2.16 16.32 -23.50
CA ALA A 121 2.82 16.47 -24.80
C ALA A 121 3.17 15.13 -25.45
N LEU A 122 3.61 14.14 -24.67
CA LEU A 122 3.98 12.80 -25.15
C LEU A 122 2.78 11.84 -25.25
N LYS A 123 1.56 12.29 -24.93
CA LYS A 123 0.33 11.47 -24.91
C LYS A 123 0.45 10.20 -24.04
N ILE A 124 1.25 10.24 -22.97
CA ILE A 124 1.46 9.09 -22.08
C ILE A 124 0.38 9.11 -20.99
N LYS A 125 -0.47 8.07 -20.93
CA LYS A 125 -1.46 7.87 -19.86
C LYS A 125 -0.84 7.00 -18.75
N LEU A 126 -0.63 7.57 -17.55
CA LEU A 126 -0.08 6.91 -16.34
C LEU A 126 -1.00 7.06 -15.13
#